data_AF-C2EP72-F1
#
_entry.id   AF-C2EP72-F1
#
_cell.length_a   1.000
_cell.length_b   1.000
_cell.length_c   1.000
_cell.angle_alpha   90.00
_cell.angle_beta   90.00
_cell.angle_gamma   90.00
#
_symmetry.space_group_name_H-M   'P 1'
#
loop_
_entity.id
_entity.type
_entity.pdbx_description
1 polymer ?
#
loop_
_entity_poly.entity_id
_entity_poly.type
_entity_poly.pdbx_seq_one_letter_code
_entity_poly.pdbx_strand_id
1 'polypeptide(L)'
;MKQTSCFLYKEDDRIKNLVKEERKKAGLIQREVAEKVGVTERTIISVEKGKYKPSIVLAYKLAQLFGTDIEMLFCLKEYVENEQSE
;
A
#
# COMPACT_ATOMS: atom_id res chain seq x y z
N MET A 1 -35.10 -19.40 13.30
CA MET A 1 -35.48 -17.99 13.02
C MET A 1 -34.24 -17.12 13.11
N LYS A 2 -34.01 -16.33 12.06
CA LYS A 2 -32.93 -15.35 11.80
C LYS A 2 -31.52 -15.89 11.56
N GLN A 3 -31.37 -16.35 10.32
CA GLN A 3 -30.17 -16.38 9.50
C GLN A 3 -29.89 -14.96 8.99
N THR A 4 -28.70 -14.40 9.29
CA THR A 4 -27.97 -13.41 8.45
C THR A 4 -26.55 -13.30 9.01
N SER A 5 -25.61 -14.15 8.59
CA SER A 5 -24.77 -13.90 7.41
C SER A 5 -24.18 -12.50 7.44
N CYS A 6 -23.11 -12.30 8.21
CA CYS A 6 -22.20 -11.18 7.97
C CYS A 6 -21.43 -11.53 6.69
N PHE A 7 -21.94 -11.01 5.58
CA PHE A 7 -21.40 -11.10 4.24
C PHE A 7 -19.88 -10.88 4.22
N LEU A 8 -19.15 -11.93 3.84
CA LEU A 8 -18.05 -11.94 2.89
C LEU A 8 -17.21 -10.64 2.80
N TYR A 9 -16.14 -10.55 3.58
CA TYR A 9 -14.99 -9.74 3.14
C TYR A 9 -14.43 -10.42 1.89
N LYS A 10 -14.57 -9.76 0.73
CA LYS A 10 -14.02 -10.20 -0.54
C LYS A 10 -12.51 -10.48 -0.39
N GLU A 11 -12.04 -11.58 -0.95
CA GLU A 11 -10.72 -12.15 -0.67
C GLU A 11 -9.51 -11.36 -1.18
N ASP A 12 -9.68 -10.14 -1.72
CA ASP A 12 -8.53 -9.36 -2.16
C ASP A 12 -8.70 -7.82 -2.16
N ASP A 13 -8.74 -7.21 -0.97
CA ASP A 13 -8.65 -5.74 -0.81
C ASP A 13 -7.18 -5.24 -0.84
N ARG A 14 -6.29 -5.91 -1.59
CA ARG A 14 -4.88 -5.53 -1.65
C ARG A 14 -4.65 -4.36 -2.59
N ILE A 15 -4.00 -3.32 -2.10
CA ILE A 15 -3.52 -2.23 -2.96
C ILE A 15 -2.21 -2.68 -3.62
N LYS A 16 -2.25 -2.85 -4.95
CA LYS A 16 -1.06 -3.05 -5.77
C LYS A 16 -0.15 -1.82 -5.64
N ASN A 17 1.14 -2.03 -5.42
CA ASN A 17 2.10 -0.94 -5.23
C ASN A 17 3.51 -1.35 -5.64
N LEU A 18 4.36 -0.34 -5.86
CA LEU A 18 5.75 -0.49 -6.30
C LEU A 18 6.75 -0.25 -5.17
N VAL A 19 6.29 -0.10 -3.92
CA VAL A 19 7.14 0.28 -2.76
C VAL A 19 8.32 -0.67 -2.57
N LYS A 20 8.10 -1.97 -2.76
CA LYS A 20 9.17 -2.98 -2.65
C LYS A 20 10.20 -2.84 -3.76
N GLU A 21 9.76 -2.51 -4.96
CA GLU A 21 10.63 -2.35 -6.13
C GLU A 21 11.46 -1.08 -5.99
N GLU A 22 10.83 0.04 -5.68
CA GLU A 22 11.49 1.32 -5.46
C GLU A 22 12.47 1.26 -4.28
N ARG A 23 12.10 0.60 -3.18
CA ARG A 23 13.02 0.37 -2.07
C ARG A 23 14.26 -0.41 -2.51
N LYS A 24 14.10 -1.47 -3.30
CA LYS A 24 15.23 -2.27 -3.80
C LYS A 24 16.10 -1.47 -4.77
N LYS A 25 15.51 -0.67 -5.66
CA LYS A 25 16.24 0.25 -6.55
C LYS A 25 17.06 1.26 -5.75
N ALA A 26 16.52 1.75 -4.63
CA ALA A 26 17.22 2.64 -3.71
C ALA A 26 18.28 1.94 -2.83
N GLY A 27 18.42 0.60 -2.90
CA GLY A 27 19.38 -0.16 -2.09
C GLY A 27 19.06 -0.21 -0.59
N LEU A 28 17.81 0.07 -0.21
CA LEU A 28 17.41 0.20 1.20
C LEU A 28 16.79 -1.10 1.75
N ILE A 29 17.00 -1.35 3.05
CA ILE A 29 16.23 -2.36 3.80
C ILE A 29 14.93 -1.75 4.36
N GLN A 30 13.97 -2.60 4.74
CA GLN A 30 12.65 -2.15 5.21
C GLN A 30 12.74 -1.27 6.45
N ARG A 31 13.64 -1.61 7.38
CA ARG A 31 13.92 -0.79 8.58
C ARG A 31 14.33 0.64 8.24
N GLU A 32 15.22 0.84 7.26
CA GLU A 32 15.70 2.17 6.87
C GLU A 32 14.59 3.02 6.25
N VAL A 33 13.72 2.42 5.42
CA VAL A 33 12.54 3.11 4.90
C VAL A 33 11.61 3.52 6.04
N ALA A 34 11.38 2.61 6.99
CA ALA A 34 10.51 2.84 8.14
C ALA A 34 11.01 4.01 9.01
N GLU A 35 12.32 4.04 9.29
CA GLU A 35 12.99 5.13 9.99
C GLU A 35 12.82 6.46 9.23
N LYS A 36 13.06 6.48 7.92
CA LYS A 36 12.95 7.69 7.08
C LYS A 36 11.54 8.27 7.00
N VAL A 37 10.50 7.43 7.03
CA VAL A 37 9.09 7.90 6.95
C VAL A 37 8.38 7.98 8.30
N GLY A 38 9.05 7.56 9.39
CA GLY A 38 8.58 7.65 10.77
C GLY A 38 7.49 6.64 11.10
N VAL A 39 7.67 5.38 10.69
CA VAL A 39 6.75 4.26 10.99
C VAL A 39 7.52 3.03 11.46
N THR A 40 6.82 1.97 11.85
CA THR A 40 7.46 0.69 12.18
C THR A 40 7.85 -0.09 10.93
N GLU A 41 8.88 -0.94 11.02
CA GLU A 41 9.24 -1.85 9.93
C GLU A 41 8.06 -2.75 9.51
N ARG A 42 7.24 -3.19 10.47
CA ARG A 42 6.02 -3.97 10.21
C ARG A 42 5.03 -3.22 9.33
N THR A 43 4.95 -1.89 9.47
CA THR A 43 4.13 -1.05 8.58
C THR A 43 4.63 -1.13 7.14
N ILE A 44 5.94 -0.99 6.91
CA ILE A 44 6.52 -1.11 5.56
C ILE A 44 6.32 -2.51 4.99
N ILE A 45 6.50 -3.57 5.80
CA ILE A 45 6.20 -4.95 5.38
C ILE A 45 4.75 -5.11 4.94
N SER A 46 3.80 -4.52 5.66
CA SER A 46 2.38 -4.62 5.34
C SER A 46 2.03 -3.84 4.06
N VAL A 47 2.61 -2.64 3.91
CA VAL A 47 2.51 -1.82 2.69
C VAL A 47 3.01 -2.60 1.47
N GLU A 48 4.21 -3.17 1.53
CA GLU A 48 4.78 -3.95 0.41
C GLU A 48 3.97 -5.19 0.03
N LYS A 49 3.20 -5.74 0.98
CA LYS A 49 2.29 -6.88 0.73
C LYS A 49 0.91 -6.44 0.19
N GLY A 50 0.67 -5.13 0.10
CA GLY A 50 -0.63 -4.55 -0.27
C GLY A 50 -1.72 -4.74 0.79
N LYS A 51 -1.41 -5.34 1.95
CA LYS A 51 -2.39 -5.68 3.01
C LYS A 51 -2.80 -4.51 3.89
N TYR A 52 -2.25 -3.33 3.62
CA TYR A 52 -2.48 -2.13 4.40
C TYR A 52 -2.74 -0.98 3.45
N LYS A 53 -3.90 -0.33 3.59
CA LYS A 53 -4.17 0.94 2.93
C LYS A 53 -3.42 2.03 3.69
N PRO A 54 -2.33 2.59 3.15
CA PRO A 54 -1.59 3.63 3.84
C PRO A 54 -2.45 4.88 4.00
N SER A 55 -2.26 5.61 5.10
CA SER A 55 -2.79 6.97 5.19
C SER A 55 -2.18 7.83 4.08
N ILE A 56 -2.91 8.86 3.65
CA ILE A 56 -2.43 9.79 2.62
C ILE A 56 -1.04 10.38 2.97
N VAL A 57 -0.81 10.66 4.25
CA VAL A 57 0.48 11.18 4.74
C VAL A 57 1.61 10.16 4.57
N LEU A 58 1.37 8.89 4.88
CA LEU A 58 2.38 7.84 4.67
C LEU A 58 2.65 7.60 3.19
N ALA A 59 1.59 7.56 2.37
CA ALA A 59 1.72 7.41 0.93
C ALA A 59 2.55 8.54 0.32
N TYR A 60 2.27 9.79 0.72
CA TYR A 60 3.02 10.97 0.29
C TYR A 60 4.50 10.91 0.73
N LYS A 61 4.78 10.55 1.99
CA LYS A 61 6.17 10.40 2.46
C LYS A 61 6.96 9.36 1.67
N LEU A 62 6.34 8.23 1.33
CA LEU A 62 6.97 7.19 0.53
C LEU A 62 7.22 7.66 -0.91
N ALA A 63 6.25 8.36 -1.51
CA ALA A 63 6.38 8.95 -2.83
C ALA A 63 7.55 9.95 -2.89
N GLN A 64 7.65 10.84 -1.89
CA GLN A 64 8.77 11.77 -1.75
C GLN A 64 10.11 11.05 -1.54
N LEU A 65 10.15 10.00 -0.72
CA LEU A 65 11.36 9.23 -0.48
C LEU A 65 11.91 8.57 -1.75
N PHE A 66 11.02 8.07 -2.62
CA PHE A 66 11.41 7.39 -3.86
C PHE A 66 11.43 8.30 -5.10
N GLY A 67 11.07 9.58 -4.96
CA GLY A 67 11.05 10.54 -6.07
C GLY A 67 10.03 10.19 -7.15
N THR A 68 8.86 9.71 -6.75
CA THR A 68 7.76 9.33 -7.65
C THR A 68 6.43 9.92 -7.17
N ASP A 69 5.38 9.79 -7.97
CA ASP A 69 4.03 10.22 -7.62
C ASP A 69 3.27 9.14 -6.84
N ILE A 70 2.36 9.55 -5.96
CA ILE A 70 1.52 8.62 -5.17
C ILE A 70 0.72 7.69 -6.10
N GLU A 71 0.15 8.24 -7.18
CA GLU A 71 -0.67 7.50 -8.12
C GLU A 71 0.08 6.35 -8.77
N MET A 72 1.35 6.57 -9.12
CA MET A 72 2.21 5.53 -9.71
C MET A 72 2.72 4.57 -8.65
N LEU A 73 3.12 5.06 -7.48
CA LEU A 73 3.65 4.23 -6.40
C LEU A 73 2.62 3.22 -5.88
N PHE A 74 1.33 3.60 -5.86
CA PHE A 74 0.23 2.78 -5.33
C PHE A 74 -0.77 2.34 -6.41
N CYS A 75 -0.40 2.43 -7.69
CA CYS A 75 -1.21 2.01 -8.83
C CYS A 75 -2.69 2.49 -8.73
N LEU A 76 -2.92 3.72 -8.25
CA LEU A 76 -4.25 4.17 -7.84
C LEU A 76 -5.24 4.24 -9.01
N LYS A 77 -4.75 4.49 -10.22
CA LYS A 77 -5.58 4.46 -11.42
C LYS A 77 -6.20 3.07 -11.64
N GLU A 78 -5.37 2.02 -11.58
CA GLU A 78 -5.85 0.64 -11.68
C GLU A 78 -6.80 0.31 -10.51
N TYR A 79 -6.50 0.81 -9.31
CA TYR A 79 -7.36 0.60 -8.13
C TYR A 79 -8.77 1.17 -8.32
N VAL A 80 -8.89 2.41 -8.80
CA VAL A 80 -10.19 3.07 -9.04
C VAL A 80 -10.94 2.48 -10.24
N GLU A 81 -10.24 2.09 -11.31
CA GLU A 81 -10.87 1.45 -12.48
C GLU A 81 -11.46 0.08 -12.14
N ASN A 82 -10.82 -0.67 -11.25
CA ASN A 82 -11.32 -1.97 -10.78
C ASN A 82 -12.56 -1.82 -9.87
N GLU A 83 -12.70 -0.73 -9.12
CA GLU A 83 -13.92 -0.44 -8.34
C GLU A 83 -15.13 -0.12 -9.22
N GLN A 84 -14.92 0.35 -10.45
CA GLN A 84 -16.01 0.67 -11.40
C GLN A 84 -16.45 -0.52 -12.27
N SER A 85 -15.76 -1.66 -12.13
CA SER A 85 -16.02 -2.88 -12.90
C SER A 85 -16.90 -3.89 -12.15
N GLU A 86 -17.34 -3.58 -10.93
CA GLU A 86 -18.26 -4.37 -10.10
C GLU A 86 -19.64 -3.71 -10.01
#